data_AF-A0A947ZCP1-F1
#
_entry.id   AF-A0A947ZCP1-F1
#
_cell.length_a   1.000
_cell.length_b   1.000
_cell.length_c   1.000
_cell.angle_alpha   90.00
_cell.angle_beta   90.00
_cell.angle_gamma   90.00
#
_symmetry.space_group_name_H-M   'P 1'
#
loop_
_entity.id
_entity.type
_entity.pdbx_description
1 polymer ?
#
loop_
_entity_poly.entity_id
_entity_poly.type
_entity_poly.pdbx_seq_one_letter_code
_entity_poly.pdbx_strand_id
1 'polypeptide(L)'
;MVKGVELFARADGAKVFATGESIGQVASQTLVNMAVVEEAATLPIFCPLITYDKGEAIALAERIGTFKTSIIPCQDSCTLFLPPRPETRGKIEEILAAESHLDLDAMAASCLSPQRPSPSDLCSLQ
;
A
#
# COMPACT_ATOMS: atom_id res chain seq x y z
N MET A 1 6.52 2.32 -0.82
CA MET A 1 5.93 1.30 0.07
C MET A 1 6.36 -0.10 -0.32
N VAL A 2 6.10 -0.54 -1.55
CA VAL A 2 6.46 -1.88 -2.05
C VAL A 2 7.90 -2.29 -1.73
N LYS A 3 8.90 -1.49 -2.15
CA LYS A 3 10.33 -1.75 -1.86
C LYS A 3 10.63 -1.99 -0.36
N GLY A 4 10.02 -1.21 0.53
CA GLY A 4 10.18 -1.36 1.99
C GLY A 4 9.50 -2.61 2.56
N VAL A 5 8.28 -2.91 2.11
CA VAL A 5 7.56 -4.14 2.48
C VAL A 5 8.35 -5.37 2.02
N GLU A 6 8.93 -5.34 0.82
CA GLU A 6 9.73 -6.44 0.32
C GLU A 6 10.99 -6.67 1.17
N LEU A 7 11.70 -5.61 1.58
CA LEU A 7 12.83 -5.76 2.50
C LEU A 7 12.42 -6.44 3.80
N PHE A 8 11.28 -6.05 4.38
CA PHE A 8 10.74 -6.68 5.58
C PHE A 8 10.38 -8.15 5.33
N ALA A 9 9.67 -8.44 4.23
CA ALA A 9 9.28 -9.78 3.84
C ALA A 9 10.50 -10.70 3.70
N ARG A 10 11.58 -10.21 3.08
CA ARG A 10 12.84 -10.95 2.94
C ARG A 10 13.51 -11.22 4.29
N ALA A 11 13.53 -10.22 5.18
CA ALA A 11 14.10 -10.37 6.51
C ALA A 11 13.34 -11.41 7.36
N ASP A 12 12.02 -11.52 7.17
CA ASP A 12 11.15 -12.50 7.83
C ASP A 12 11.13 -13.88 7.13
N GLY A 13 11.80 -14.02 5.98
CA GLY A 13 11.82 -15.24 5.19
C GLY A 13 10.53 -15.52 4.40
N ALA A 14 9.67 -14.51 4.25
CA ALA A 14 8.46 -14.59 3.46
C ALA A 14 8.76 -14.68 1.95
N LYS A 15 7.94 -15.43 1.22
CA LYS A 15 8.08 -15.67 -0.24
C LYS A 15 7.11 -14.84 -1.08
N VAL A 16 6.16 -14.19 -0.45
CA VAL A 16 5.04 -13.45 -1.05
C VAL A 16 4.54 -12.47 0.01
N PHE A 17 3.99 -11.34 -0.42
CA PHE A 17 3.20 -10.44 0.43
C PHE A 17 1.87 -10.13 -0.26
N ALA A 18 0.87 -9.71 0.51
CA ALA A 18 -0.48 -9.49 0.01
C ALA A 18 -0.94 -8.04 0.17
N THR A 19 -1.76 -7.58 -0.77
CA THR A 19 -2.42 -6.27 -0.72
C THR A 19 -3.94 -6.43 -0.82
N GLY A 20 -4.67 -5.41 -0.39
CA GLY A 20 -6.13 -5.34 -0.52
C GLY A 20 -6.61 -4.63 -1.78
N GLU A 21 -5.79 -4.57 -2.84
CA GLU A 21 -6.13 -3.83 -4.06
C GLU A 21 -7.24 -4.52 -4.87
N SER A 22 -8.09 -3.70 -5.48
CA SER A 22 -9.16 -4.12 -6.39
C SER A 22 -9.12 -3.27 -7.67
N ILE A 23 -9.24 -3.90 -8.83
CA ILE A 23 -9.12 -3.20 -10.11
C ILE A 23 -10.25 -2.18 -10.26
N GLY A 24 -9.88 -0.94 -10.57
CA GLY A 24 -10.82 0.14 -10.92
C GLY A 24 -11.52 0.80 -9.73
N GLN A 25 -11.17 0.45 -8.49
CA GLN A 25 -11.81 1.03 -7.31
C GLN A 25 -11.36 2.48 -7.04
N VAL A 26 -10.09 2.79 -7.25
CA VAL A 26 -9.49 4.13 -7.10
C VAL A 26 -8.53 4.44 -8.23
N ALA A 27 -8.13 5.70 -8.39
CA ALA A 27 -7.24 6.15 -9.47
C ALA A 27 -5.89 5.39 -9.51
N SER A 28 -5.33 5.04 -8.34
CA SER A 28 -4.09 4.25 -8.26
C SER A 28 -4.26 2.78 -8.64
N GLN A 29 -5.49 2.27 -8.74
CA GLN A 29 -5.79 0.86 -8.99
C GLN A 29 -6.31 0.63 -10.41
N THR A 30 -5.83 1.40 -11.38
CA THR A 30 -5.98 1.03 -12.80
C THR A 30 -4.98 -0.08 -13.14
N LEU A 31 -5.27 -0.88 -14.17
CA LEU A 31 -4.35 -1.91 -14.64
C LEU A 31 -2.94 -1.37 -14.94
N VAL A 32 -2.88 -0.14 -15.49
CA VAL A 32 -1.59 0.50 -15.80
C VAL A 32 -0.84 0.87 -14.54
N ASN A 33 -1.51 1.51 -13.59
CA ASN A 33 -0.86 1.92 -12.33
C ASN A 33 -0.44 0.70 -11.49
N MET A 34 -1.28 -0.34 -11.44
CA MET A 34 -0.94 -1.59 -10.75
C MET A 34 0.31 -2.24 -11.36
N ALA A 35 0.37 -2.38 -12.69
CA ALA A 35 1.54 -2.92 -13.36
C ALA A 35 2.82 -2.11 -13.04
N VAL A 36 2.72 -0.78 -13.07
CA VAL A 36 3.83 0.12 -12.73
C VAL A 36 4.28 -0.04 -11.28
N VAL A 37 3.35 -0.24 -10.33
CA VAL A 37 3.69 -0.48 -8.91
C VAL A 37 4.33 -1.86 -8.73
N GLU A 38 3.86 -2.87 -9.46
CA GLU A 38 4.40 -4.23 -9.43
C GLU A 38 5.85 -4.31 -9.93
N GLU A 39 6.28 -3.45 -10.86
CA GLU A 39 7.69 -3.34 -11.29
C GLU A 39 8.66 -3.01 -10.13
N ALA A 40 8.14 -2.45 -9.03
CA ALA A 40 8.94 -2.17 -7.83
C ALA A 40 9.15 -3.39 -6.93
N ALA A 41 8.50 -4.53 -7.21
CA ALA A 41 8.61 -5.77 -6.46
C ALA A 41 9.37 -6.84 -7.26
N THR A 42 10.15 -7.65 -6.56
CA THR A 42 10.72 -8.90 -7.08
C THR A 42 10.17 -10.14 -6.37
N LEU A 43 9.52 -9.97 -5.21
CA LEU A 43 8.65 -11.00 -4.63
C LEU A 43 7.23 -10.87 -5.22
N PRO A 44 6.51 -11.98 -5.45
CA PRO A 44 5.12 -11.93 -5.88
C PRO A 44 4.24 -11.10 -4.94
N ILE A 45 3.37 -10.27 -5.52
CA ILE A 45 2.29 -9.58 -4.80
C ILE A 45 1.01 -10.37 -5.00
N PHE A 46 0.38 -10.81 -3.91
CA PHE A 46 -0.90 -11.50 -3.95
C PHE A 46 -2.04 -10.51 -3.70
N CYS A 47 -2.99 -10.42 -4.64
CA CYS A 47 -4.12 -9.49 -4.58
C CYS A 47 -5.45 -10.25 -4.51
N PRO A 48 -5.91 -10.68 -3.32
CA PRO A 48 -7.10 -11.53 -3.18
C PRO A 48 -8.40 -10.83 -3.62
N LEU A 49 -8.42 -9.49 -3.58
CA LEU A 49 -9.59 -8.68 -3.88
C LEU A 49 -9.58 -8.13 -5.31
N ILE A 50 -8.65 -8.59 -6.16
CA ILE A 50 -8.40 -7.99 -7.48
C ILE A 50 -9.64 -7.95 -8.39
N THR A 51 -10.58 -8.89 -8.20
CA THR A 51 -11.84 -9.00 -8.95
C THR A 51 -13.07 -8.57 -8.16
N TYR A 52 -12.92 -8.13 -6.91
CA TYR A 52 -14.05 -7.80 -6.04
C TYR A 52 -14.50 -6.37 -6.31
N ASP A 53 -15.80 -6.14 -6.44
CA ASP A 53 -16.34 -4.79 -6.35
C ASP A 53 -16.41 -4.30 -4.89
N LYS A 54 -16.74 -3.01 -4.71
CA LYS A 54 -16.82 -2.40 -3.37
C LYS A 54 -17.86 -3.09 -2.47
N GLY A 55 -19.00 -3.48 -3.02
CA GLY A 55 -20.05 -4.15 -2.27
C GLY A 55 -19.61 -5.54 -1.81
N GLU A 56 -18.97 -6.30 -2.68
CA GLU A 56 -18.41 -7.62 -2.36
C GLU A 56 -17.31 -7.54 -1.29
N ALA A 57 -16.41 -6.55 -1.41
CA ALA A 57 -15.36 -6.31 -0.41
C ALA A 57 -15.95 -5.91 0.95
N ILE A 58 -16.99 -5.07 0.98
CA ILE A 58 -17.71 -4.71 2.22
C ILE A 58 -18.40 -5.93 2.82
N ALA A 59 -19.14 -6.70 2.02
CA ALA A 59 -19.82 -7.91 2.50
C ALA A 59 -18.82 -8.93 3.07
N LEU A 60 -17.64 -9.06 2.45
CA LEU A 60 -16.55 -9.86 2.99
C LEU A 60 -16.07 -9.33 4.33
N ALA A 61 -15.81 -8.02 4.45
CA ALA A 61 -15.37 -7.37 5.68
C ALA A 61 -16.38 -7.51 6.83
N GLU A 62 -17.68 -7.43 6.53
CA GLU A 62 -18.76 -7.67 7.50
C GLU A 62 -18.77 -9.14 7.93
N ARG A 63 -18.66 -10.07 6.98
CA ARG A 63 -18.65 -11.52 7.24
C ARG A 63 -17.48 -11.96 8.12
N ILE A 64 -16.30 -11.34 7.97
CA ILE A 64 -15.11 -11.64 8.79
C ILE A 64 -14.99 -10.73 10.02
N GLY A 65 -15.93 -9.82 10.24
CA GLY A 65 -16.02 -8.97 11.42
C GLY A 65 -15.04 -7.79 11.46
N THR A 66 -14.39 -7.42 10.36
CA THR A 66 -13.43 -6.29 10.31
C THR A 66 -14.07 -4.95 9.97
N PHE A 67 -15.24 -4.96 9.33
CA PHE A 67 -15.88 -3.74 8.80
C PHE A 67 -16.00 -2.61 9.84
N LYS A 68 -16.50 -2.92 11.04
CA LYS A 68 -16.72 -1.90 12.09
C LYS A 68 -15.44 -1.18 12.51
N THR A 69 -14.31 -1.89 12.55
CA THR A 69 -13.01 -1.31 12.88
C THR A 69 -12.46 -0.50 11.71
N SER A 70 -12.61 -1.00 10.47
CA SER A 70 -12.07 -0.35 9.27
C SER A 70 -12.74 0.97 8.90
N ILE A 71 -13.93 1.27 9.44
CA ILE A 71 -14.63 2.54 9.19
C ILE A 71 -14.42 3.60 10.28
N ILE A 72 -13.63 3.29 11.32
CA ILE A 72 -13.31 4.26 12.37
C ILE A 72 -12.55 5.43 11.71
N PRO A 73 -13.04 6.67 11.82
CA PRO A 73 -12.33 7.81 11.24
C PRO A 73 -10.94 7.93 11.85
N CYS A 74 -9.92 7.85 11.00
CA CYS A 74 -8.54 8.10 11.38
C CYS A 74 -7.90 9.02 10.35
N GLN A 75 -6.90 9.78 10.79
CA GLN A 75 -6.19 10.70 9.93
C GLN A 75 -5.23 9.92 9.05
N ASP A 76 -5.75 9.41 7.93
CA ASP A 76 -4.97 8.57 7.03
C ASP A 76 -4.02 9.42 6.18
N SER A 77 -2.81 8.89 5.96
CA SER A 77 -1.82 9.45 5.04
C SER A 77 -2.40 9.71 3.65
N CYS A 78 -3.39 8.91 3.24
CA CYS A 78 -4.13 9.08 1.99
C CYS A 78 -4.88 10.40 1.90
N THR A 79 -5.32 11.00 3.01
CA THR A 79 -5.99 12.32 2.99
C THR A 79 -5.00 13.47 3.04
N LEU A 80 -3.85 13.28 3.67
CA LEU A 80 -2.81 14.30 3.82
C LEU A 80 -1.97 14.48 2.56
N PHE A 81 -1.71 13.41 1.81
CA PHE A 81 -0.81 13.41 0.65
C PHE A 81 -1.53 13.20 -0.69
N LEU A 82 -2.88 13.26 -0.71
CA LEU A 82 -3.61 13.09 -1.97
C LEU A 82 -3.33 14.27 -2.90
N PRO A 83 -2.80 14.04 -4.11
CA PRO A 83 -2.72 15.10 -5.10
C PRO A 83 -4.14 15.50 -5.53
N PRO A 84 -4.37 16.79 -5.88
CA PRO A 84 -5.69 17.27 -6.30
C PRO A 84 -6.18 16.60 -7.59
N ARG A 85 -5.27 16.06 -8.41
CA ARG A 85 -5.56 15.31 -9.62
C ARG A 85 -4.67 14.06 -9.68
N PRO A 86 -5.13 12.92 -9.15
CA PRO A 86 -4.37 11.69 -9.22
C PRO A 86 -4.30 11.17 -10.66
N GLU A 87 -3.11 10.73 -11.07
CA GLU A 87 -2.87 10.15 -12.39
C GLU A 87 -3.46 8.73 -12.47
N THR A 88 -4.08 8.40 -13.60
CA THR A 88 -4.72 7.09 -13.83
C THR A 88 -3.91 6.21 -14.79
N ARG A 89 -2.90 6.80 -15.44
CA ARG A 89 -2.00 6.12 -16.37
C ARG A 89 -0.55 6.55 -16.11
N GLY A 90 0.03 6.00 -15.05
CA GLY A 90 1.42 6.18 -14.70
C GLY A 90 2.34 5.72 -15.84
N LYS A 91 3.44 6.45 -16.02
CA LYS A 91 4.49 6.13 -16.99
C LYS A 91 5.74 5.77 -16.22
N ILE A 92 6.27 4.60 -16.49
CA ILE A 92 7.41 4.07 -15.76
C ILE A 92 8.64 4.98 -15.88
N GLU A 93 8.84 5.61 -17.04
CA GLU A 93 9.97 6.50 -17.30
C GLU A 93 9.92 7.76 -16.43
N GLU A 94 8.73 8.35 -16.27
CA GLU A 94 8.55 9.53 -15.42
C GLU A 94 8.75 9.18 -13.94
N ILE A 95 8.32 7.98 -13.53
CA ILE A 95 8.48 7.49 -12.16
C ILE A 95 9.95 7.20 -11.87
N LEU A 96 10.66 6.48 -12.73
CA LEU A 96 12.09 6.20 -12.56
C LEU A 96 12.92 7.50 -12.54
N ALA A 97 12.57 8.48 -13.37
CA ALA A 97 13.20 9.80 -13.33
C ALA A 97 12.97 10.49 -11.98
N ALA A 98 11.75 10.49 -11.46
CA ALA A 98 11.44 11.04 -10.13
C ALA A 98 12.16 10.28 -9.01
N GLU A 99 12.20 8.95 -9.07
CA GLU A 99 12.89 8.09 -8.13
C GLU A 99 14.41 8.32 -8.12
N SER A 100 15.01 8.71 -9.26
CA SER A 100 16.46 8.94 -9.36
C SER A 100 16.98 10.07 -8.46
N HIS A 101 16.10 10.96 -8.00
CA HIS A 101 16.41 12.03 -7.07
C HIS A 101 16.31 11.61 -5.59
N LEU A 102 15.95 10.35 -5.32
CA LEU A 102 15.70 9.82 -3.98
C LEU A 102 16.63 8.64 -3.69
N ASP A 103 17.16 8.58 -2.47
CA ASP A 103 17.87 7.39 -1.98
C ASP A 103 16.87 6.36 -1.45
N LEU A 104 16.23 5.65 -2.38
CA LEU A 104 15.17 4.70 -2.05
C LEU A 104 15.67 3.51 -1.23
N ASP A 105 16.92 3.10 -1.42
CA ASP A 105 17.51 2.00 -0.66
C ASP A 105 17.72 2.39 0.79
N ALA A 106 18.28 3.59 1.05
CA ALA A 106 18.40 4.10 2.41
C ALA A 106 17.03 4.33 3.07
N MET A 107 16.06 4.87 2.32
CA MET A 107 14.69 5.06 2.81
C MET A 107 14.03 3.73 3.17
N ALA A 108 14.14 2.72 2.31
CA ALA A 108 13.57 1.41 2.56
C ALA A 108 14.26 0.69 3.73
N ALA A 109 15.59 0.79 3.83
CA ALA A 109 16.36 0.25 4.95
C ALA A 109 15.97 0.89 6.30
N SER A 110 15.67 2.20 6.30
CA SER A 110 15.23 2.91 7.51
C SER A 110 13.93 2.32 8.10
N CYS A 111 13.08 1.71 7.28
CA CYS A 111 11.84 1.06 7.73
C CYS A 111 12.09 -0.23 8.53
N LEU A 112 13.28 -0.84 8.45
CA LEU A 112 13.64 -2.03 9.24
C LEU A 112 14.09 -1.68 10.66
N SER A 113 14.36 -0.40 10.95
CA SER A 113 14.63 0.02 12.32
C SER A 113 13.37 -0.19 13.18
N PRO A 114 13.49 -0.61 14.45
CA PRO A 114 12.34 -0.84 15.32
C PRO A 114 11.67 0.50 15.68
N GLN A 115 10.82 1.00 14.78
CA GLN A 115 9.82 2.01 15.09
C GLN A 115 8.52 1.29 15.42
N ARG A 116 8.49 0.60 16.56
CA ARG A 116 7.22 0.13 17.10
C ARG A 116 6.75 1.22 18.07
N PRO A 117 5.86 2.15 17.65
CA PRO A 117 5.21 3.01 18.63
C PRO A 117 4.57 2.10 19.68
N SER A 118 4.81 2.40 20.94
CA SER A 118 4.16 1.69 22.02
C SER A 118 2.63 1.85 21.88
N PRO A 119 1.80 0.92 22.39
CA PRO A 119 0.35 1.11 22.40
C PRO A 119 -0.09 2.45 23.02
N SER A 120 0.72 3.01 23.93
CA SER A 120 0.57 4.36 24.49
C SER A 120 0.82 5.50 23.49
N ASP A 121 1.71 5.32 22.52
CA ASP A 121 2.02 6.32 21.48
C ASP A 121 0.93 6.39 20.39
N LEU A 122 0.10 5.34 20.27
CA LEU A 122 -1.04 5.29 19.35
C LEU A 122 -2.30 5.96 19.93
N CYS A 123 -2.41 6.04 21.26
CA CYS A 123 -3.56 6.61 21.96
C CYS A 123 -3.51 8.15 22.05
N SER A 124 -2.33 8.74 21.94
CA SER A 124 -2.09 10.19 21.97
C SER A 124 -2.36 10.91 20.64
N LEU A 125 -2.79 10.17 19.60
CA LEU A 125 -3.13 10.68 18.26
C LEU A 125 -4.65 10.67 17.98
N GLN A 126 -5.49 10.45 19.01
CA GLN A 126 -6.96 10.60 18.94
C GLN A 126 -7.43 11.87 19.65
#